data_AF-A0A3D5HXZ1-F1
#
_entry.id   AF-A0A3D5HXZ1-F1
#
_cell.length_a   1.000
_cell.length_b   1.000
_cell.length_c   1.000
_cell.angle_alpha   90.00
_cell.angle_beta   90.00
_cell.angle_gamma   90.00
#
_symmetry.space_group_name_H-M   'P 1'
#
loop_
_entity.id
_entity.type
_entity.pdbx_description
1 polymer ?
#
loop_
_entity_poly.entity_id
_entity_poly.type
_entity_poly.pdbx_seq_one_letter_code
_entity_poly.pdbx_strand_id
1 'polypeptide(L)' 'MTTTLTPPSSRREDGDGSVQVHQDASLKIEEGALVIAVYGKGGIGKSTTSSNLSAAFSKLGKRVLQIGCDPKHDSTFTL' A
#
# COMPACT_ATOMS: atom_id res chain seq x y z
N MET A 1 0.29 -22.13 -24.75
CA MET A 1 0.64 -22.45 -23.35
C MET A 1 0.30 -21.23 -22.52
N THR A 2 -0.90 -21.21 -21.95
CA THR A 2 -1.43 -20.08 -21.18
C THR A 2 -1.11 -20.32 -19.72
N THR A 3 -0.19 -19.56 -19.14
CA THR A 3 0.14 -19.67 -17.72
C THR A 3 -0.95 -19.02 -16.90
N THR A 4 -1.84 -19.82 -16.31
CA THR A 4 -2.84 -19.37 -15.35
C THR A 4 -2.10 -18.92 -14.08
N LEU A 5 -2.00 -17.62 -13.85
CA LEU A 5 -1.53 -17.09 -12.57
C LEU A 5 -2.61 -17.32 -11.52
N THR A 6 -2.50 -18.42 -10.77
CA THR A 6 -3.33 -18.67 -9.60
C THR A 6 -3.02 -17.58 -8.55
N PRO A 7 -4.01 -16.79 -8.09
CA PRO A 7 -3.75 -15.80 -7.05
C PRO A 7 -3.29 -16.52 -5.77
N PRO A 8 -2.28 -16.00 -5.05
CA PRO A 8 -1.77 -16.65 -3.85
C PRO A 8 -2.88 -16.80 -2.81
N SER A 9 -3.13 -18.05 -2.42
CA SER A 9 -4.20 -18.46 -1.50
C SER A 9 -3.87 -18.19 -0.02
N SER A 10 -3.27 -17.04 0.30
CA SER A 10 -3.20 -16.60 1.68
C SER A 10 -4.52 -15.88 1.97
N ARG A 11 -5.37 -16.51 2.80
CA ARG A 11 -6.50 -15.86 3.45
C ARG A 11 -5.96 -14.58 4.07
N ARG A 12 -6.25 -13.42 3.47
CA ARG A 12 -5.86 -12.14 4.07
C ARG A 12 -6.74 -11.99 5.30
N GLU A 13 -6.13 -12.08 6.47
CA GLU A 13 -6.79 -11.62 7.68
C GLU A 13 -6.96 -10.12 7.50
N ASP A 14 -8.16 -9.70 7.13
CA ASP A 14 -8.53 -8.29 7.07
C ASP A 14 -8.57 -7.79 8.52
N GLY A 15 -7.38 -7.49 9.06
CA GLY A 15 -7.18 -6.97 10.40
C GLY A 15 -7.63 -5.51 10.49
N ASP A 16 -8.14 -5.14 11.67
CA ASP A 16 -8.79 -3.88 12.05
C ASP A 16 -7.87 -2.62 12.00
N GLY A 17 -6.75 -2.69 11.28
CA GLY A 17 -5.73 -1.64 11.22
C GLY A 17 -4.32 -2.19 11.08
N SER A 18 -3.48 -1.42 10.38
CA SER A 18 -2.05 -1.60 10.11
C SER A 18 -1.47 -3.01 10.38
N VAL A 19 -1.89 -4.02 9.61
CA VAL A 19 -1.17 -5.30 9.56
C VAL A 19 0.24 -5.00 9.06
N GLN A 20 1.24 -5.33 9.87
CA GLN A 20 2.64 -5.31 9.45
C GLN A 20 2.81 -6.38 8.37
N VAL A 21 2.65 -5.97 7.11
CA VAL A 21 2.85 -6.86 5.96
C VAL A 21 4.32 -7.25 5.92
N HIS A 22 4.59 -8.52 6.24
CA HIS A 22 5.88 -9.12 5.94
C HIS A 22 5.96 -9.27 4.43
N GLN A 23 6.81 -8.46 3.80
CA GLN A 23 7.03 -8.51 2.37
C GLN A 23 7.69 -9.85 2.04
N ASP A 24 7.07 -10.61 1.16
CA ASP A 24 7.62 -11.87 0.67
C ASP A 24 8.98 -11.59 0.01
N ALA A 25 10.03 -12.26 0.48
CA ALA A 25 11.41 -12.08 0.01
C ALA A 25 11.57 -12.43 -1.48
N SER A 26 10.63 -13.16 -2.07
CA SER A 26 10.61 -13.49 -3.49
C SER A 26 10.06 -12.36 -4.38
N LEU A 27 9.47 -11.31 -3.82
CA LEU A 27 8.92 -10.18 -4.60
C LEU A 27 10.04 -9.41 -5.30
N LYS A 28 10.04 -9.48 -6.63
CA LYS A 28 10.91 -8.68 -7.49
C LYS A 28 10.09 -7.60 -8.19
N ILE A 29 10.65 -6.40 -8.30
CA ILE A 29 10.09 -5.33 -9.11
C ILE A 29 10.59 -5.58 -10.54
N GLU A 30 9.82 -6.32 -11.34
CA GLU A 30 10.29 -6.81 -12.65
C GLU A 30 10.26 -5.75 -13.77
N GLU A 31 9.24 -4.88 -13.79
CA GLU A 31 9.02 -3.87 -14.85
C GLU A 31 9.07 -2.43 -14.31
N GLY A 32 9.60 -2.25 -13.10
CA GLY A 32 9.62 -0.96 -12.40
C GLY A 32 8.38 -0.70 -11.53
N ALA A 33 8.43 0.39 -10.75
CA ALA A 33 7.36 0.80 -9.85
C ALA A 33 7.03 2.28 -10.06
N LEU A 34 5.74 2.62 -10.00
CA LEU A 34 5.31 4.01 -9.97
C LEU A 34 5.55 4.57 -8.57
N VAL A 35 6.45 5.55 -8.45
CA VAL A 35 6.74 6.24 -7.19
C VAL A 35 6.05 7.59 -7.18
N ILE A 36 5.19 7.81 -6.17
CA ILE A 36 4.42 9.05 -6.01
C ILE A 36 4.81 9.69 -4.68
N ALA A 37 5.19 10.96 -4.71
CA ALA A 37 5.46 11.76 -3.52
C ALA A 37 4.35 12.81 -3.32
N VAL A 38 3.70 12.78 -2.16
CA VAL A 38 2.58 13.67 -1.83
C VAL A 38 3.04 14.77 -0.88
N TYR A 39 3.05 16.01 -1.37
CA TYR A 39 3.43 17.21 -0.60
C TYR A 39 2.25 18.18 -0.44
N GLY A 40 2.41 19.15 0.46
CA GLY A 40 1.36 20.13 0.77
C GLY A 40 1.44 20.63 2.21
N LYS A 41 0.67 21.69 2.51
CA LYS A 41 0.61 22.35 3.83
C LYS A 41 0.26 21.36 4.96
N GLY A 42 0.71 21.63 6.18
CA GLY A 42 0.28 20.89 7.37
C GLY A 42 -1.25 20.91 7.53
N GLY A 43 -1.85 19.75 7.79
CA GLY A 43 -3.31 19.64 7.95
C GLY A 43 -4.16 19.69 6.67
N ILE A 44 -3.56 19.76 5.48
CA ILE A 44 -4.32 19.82 4.20
C ILE A 44 -4.97 18.47 3.80
N GLY A 45 -4.69 17.39 4.53
CA GLY A 45 -5.22 16.05 4.24
C GLY A 45 -4.29 15.12 3.45
N LYS A 46 -2.96 15.35 3.44
CA LYS A 46 -2.00 14.47 2.74
C LYS A 46 -2.15 12.99 3.12
N SER A 47 -2.14 12.69 4.42
CA SER A 47 -2.30 11.33 4.95
C SER A 47 -3.65 10.72 4.54
N THR A 48 -4.72 11.52 4.61
CA THR A 48 -6.07 11.10 4.20
C THR A 48 -6.11 10.76 2.71
N THR A 49 -5.51 11.59 1.86
CA THR A 49 -5.47 11.35 0.42
C THR A 49 -4.58 10.16 0.07
N SER A 50 -3.40 10.03 0.70
CA SER A 50 -2.48 8.92 0.44
C SER A 50 -3.11 7.56 0.80
N SER A 51 -3.79 7.47 1.95
CA SER A 51 -4.45 6.23 2.37
C SER A 51 -5.59 5.81 1.45
N ASN A 52 -6.41 6.76 0.98
CA ASN A 52 -7.46 6.47 0.01
C ASN A 52 -6.89 6.09 -1.38
N LEU A 53 -5.81 6.74 -1.81
CA LEU A 53 -5.14 6.41 -3.07
C LEU A 53 -4.56 4.98 -3.01
N SER A 54 -3.93 4.61 -1.90
CA SER A 54 -3.42 3.26 -1.69
C SER A 54 -4.52 2.21 -1.70
N ALA A 55 -5.64 2.48 -1.03
CA ALA A 55 -6.81 1.61 -1.03
C ALA A 55 -7.41 1.46 -2.44
N ALA A 56 -7.50 2.56 -3.21
CA ALA A 56 -7.99 2.54 -4.58
C ALA A 56 -7.09 1.69 -5.51
N PHE A 57 -5.76 1.87 -5.46
CA PHE A 57 -4.83 1.06 -6.25
C PHE A 57 -4.87 -0.42 -5.87
N SER A 58 -5.02 -0.74 -4.59
CA SER A 58 -5.22 -2.13 -4.13
C SER A 58 -6.50 -2.75 -4.73
N LYS A 59 -7.62 -2.00 -4.73
CA LYS A 59 -8.88 -2.43 -5.36
C LYS A 59 -8.76 -2.61 -6.89
N LEU A 60 -7.82 -1.90 -7.53
CA LEU A 60 -7.47 -2.08 -8.94
C LEU A 60 -6.47 -3.24 -9.19
N GLY A 61 -6.21 -4.06 -8.17
CA GLY A 61 -5.33 -5.23 -8.26
C GLY A 61 -3.83 -4.91 -8.24
N LYS A 62 -3.45 -3.67 -7.90
CA LYS A 62 -2.03 -3.30 -7.78
C LYS A 62 -1.49 -3.65 -6.41
N ARG A 63 -0.21 -4.02 -6.35
CA ARG A 63 0.57 -4.10 -5.11
C ARG A 63 0.99 -2.69 -4.75
N VAL A 64 0.66 -2.22 -3.54
CA VAL A 64 0.92 -0.85 -3.09
C VAL A 64 1.70 -0.86 -1.79
N LEU A 65 2.68 0.04 -1.69
CA LEU A 65 3.40 0.36 -0.46
C LEU A 65 3.22 1.85 -0.17
N GLN A 66 2.62 2.17 0.97
CA GLN A 66 2.52 3.55 1.46
C GLN A 66 3.56 3.76 2.57
N ILE A 67 4.38 4.79 2.41
CA ILE A 67 5.40 5.18 3.39
C ILE A 67 5.03 6.55 3.93
N GLY A 68 4.80 6.64 5.24
CA GLY A 68 4.63 7.90 5.95
C GLY A 68 5.99 8.51 6.29
N CYS A 69 6.24 9.75 5.85
CA CYS A 69 7.45 10.50 6.17
C CYS A 69 7.13 11.69 7.10
N ASP A 70 6.34 11.45 8.15
CA ASP A 70 6.03 12.44 9.18
C ASP A 70 6.45 11.88 10.56
N PRO A 71 7.14 12.66 11.43
CA PRO A 71 7.46 12.21 12.79
C PRO A 71 6.23 11.81 13.62
N LYS A 72 5.03 12.29 13.26
CA LYS A 72 3.75 11.93 13.90
C LYS A 72 3.23 10.55 13.55
N HIS A 73 3.83 9.84 12.58
CA HIS A 73 3.52 8.45 12.22
C HIS A 73 2.02 8.12 11.97
N ASP A 74 1.20 9.13 11.63
CA ASP A 74 -0.27 9.04 11.49
C ASP A 74 -0.73 8.84 10.03
N SER A 75 0.20 8.54 9.12
CA SER A 75 -0.13 8.38 7.69
C SER A 75 -0.79 7.03 7.37
N THR A 76 -0.42 5.97 8.09
CA THR A 76 -0.84 4.58 7.80
C THR A 76 -1.49 3.87 8.99
N PHE A 77 -1.62 4.56 10.12
CA PHE A 77 -2.25 4.02 11.32
C PHE A 77 -3.68 4.57 11.42
N THR A 78 -4.65 3.68 11.62
CA THR A 78 -6.02 4.07 11.97
C THR A 78 -6.00 4.54 13.42
N LEU A 79 -6.19 5.84 13.67
CA LEU A 79 -6.52 6.35 14.99
C LEU A 79 -7.95 5.97 15.38
#